data_AF-A0A2K5LYH8-F1
#
_entry.id   AF-A0A2K5LYH8-F1
#
_cell.length_a   1.000
_cell.length_b   1.000
_cell.length_c   1.000
_cell.angle_alpha   90.00
_cell.angle_beta   90.00
_cell.angle_gamma   90.00
#
_symmetry.space_group_name_H-M   'P 1'
#
loop_
_entity.id
_entity.type
_entity.pdbx_description
1 polymer ?
#
loop_
_entity_poly.entity_id
_entity_poly.type
_entity_poly.pdbx_seq_one_letter_code
_entity_poly.pdbx_strand_id
1 'polypeptide(L)'
;MGLQLRALLGACGRWTLRLGPRPSCSPRMAGNAEPPPAGSARPQDRRSRSCWAGGARVWEDGEHPAKKVKSDGDEERRGKLPKRKIVLLMAYSGKGYHGMQRNVGSSQFKTIEDDLVSALVRSGCIPENHGEDMRKMSFQRCARTDKGVSAAGQVVSLKVWLIDNILEKINSHLPSHIRILGLKRVTGGFNSKNRCDARTYCYLLPTFAFAHKDRDVQDETYRLSAETLQQVNRLLACYKGTHNFHNFTSQKGPQEPSARRYILEMYCEEPFVREGLEFAVIRVKGQSFMMHQIRKMVGLVVAIVKGYAPESVLERSWGTEKVDVPKAPGLGLVLERVHFEKYNQRFGNDGLHEPLDWVQEEGKVAAFKEEHIYPTIIGTERDERSMAQWLSTLPVHNFSATALTAAGTGAKVPSPLGGSEGDGDTD
;
A
#
# COMPACT_ATOMS: atom_id res chain seq x y z
N MET A 1 17.78 36.91 18.28
CA MET A 1 16.84 36.84 17.14
C MET A 1 15.71 35.87 17.47
N GLY A 2 14.61 36.35 18.05
CA GLY A 2 13.51 35.48 18.43
C GLY A 2 12.27 36.27 18.78
N LEU A 3 11.45 36.59 17.78
CA LEU A 3 10.11 37.20 17.93
C LEU A 3 9.32 37.21 16.60
N GLN A 4 9.23 36.06 15.92
CA GLN A 4 8.36 35.93 14.74
C GLN A 4 7.79 34.51 14.49
N LEU A 5 7.86 33.62 15.49
CA LEU A 5 7.43 32.22 15.37
C LEU A 5 6.19 31.90 16.23
N ARG A 6 5.11 32.71 16.09
CA ARG A 6 3.87 32.51 16.88
C ARG A 6 2.54 32.83 16.17
N ALA A 7 2.53 33.01 14.84
CA ALA A 7 1.35 33.50 14.10
C ALA A 7 0.63 32.47 13.20
N LEU A 8 0.98 31.18 13.24
CA LEU A 8 0.40 30.13 12.36
C LEU A 8 -0.12 28.87 13.08
N LEU A 9 -0.51 28.99 14.35
CA LEU A 9 -1.12 27.90 15.15
C LEU A 9 -2.54 28.25 15.66
N GLY A 10 -3.24 29.13 14.94
CA GLY A 10 -4.44 29.82 15.43
C GLY A 10 -5.71 29.65 14.59
N ALA A 11 -5.93 28.52 13.90
CA ALA A 11 -7.16 28.31 13.11
C ALA A 11 -7.52 26.81 12.94
N CYS A 12 -7.90 26.13 14.02
CA CYS A 12 -8.61 24.84 13.91
C CYS A 12 -9.78 24.81 14.90
N GLY A 13 -10.89 25.43 14.48
CA GLY A 13 -12.11 25.55 15.27
C GLY A 13 -12.80 24.19 15.48
N ARG A 14 -13.15 23.88 16.73
CA ARG A 14 -13.91 22.67 17.10
C ARG A 14 -15.31 22.71 16.48
N TRP A 15 -15.62 21.74 15.61
CA TRP A 15 -17.00 21.44 15.23
C TRP A 15 -17.56 20.31 16.11
N THR A 16 -18.23 20.69 17.20
CA THR A 16 -19.01 19.76 18.02
C THR A 16 -20.39 19.53 17.39
N LEU A 17 -20.59 18.36 16.79
CA LEU A 17 -21.91 17.92 16.32
C LEU A 17 -22.84 17.67 17.52
N ARG A 18 -23.85 18.53 17.68
CA ARG A 18 -25.00 18.26 18.56
C ARG A 18 -25.86 17.17 17.92
N LEU A 19 -26.13 16.08 18.64
CA LEU A 19 -27.08 15.06 18.22
C LEU A 19 -28.50 15.49 18.59
N GLY A 20 -29.32 15.78 17.58
CA GLY A 20 -30.78 15.87 17.71
C GLY A 20 -31.44 14.47 17.70
N PRO A 21 -32.70 14.35 18.17
CA PRO A 21 -33.34 13.06 18.39
C PRO A 21 -33.70 12.33 17.09
N ARG A 22 -33.65 11.00 17.12
CA ARG A 22 -34.07 10.14 16.00
C ARG A 22 -35.60 9.99 15.97
N PRO A 23 -36.25 9.98 14.79
CA PRO A 23 -37.65 9.59 14.67
C PRO A 23 -37.83 8.07 14.83
N SER A 24 -38.97 7.68 15.39
CA SER A 24 -39.38 6.30 15.62
C SER A 24 -40.16 5.73 14.43
N CYS A 25 -39.80 4.52 13.97
CA CYS A 25 -40.68 3.68 13.14
C CYS A 25 -40.79 2.28 13.75
N SER A 26 -42.01 1.89 14.07
CA SER A 26 -42.41 0.52 14.47
C SER A 26 -42.42 -0.42 13.25
N PRO A 27 -42.50 -1.75 13.46
CA PRO A 27 -43.83 -2.36 13.35
C PRO A 27 -44.18 -3.45 14.39
N ARG A 28 -45.48 -3.57 14.66
CA ARG A 28 -46.22 -4.75 15.16
C ARG A 28 -46.72 -5.55 13.93
N MET A 29 -47.11 -6.82 13.92
CA MET A 29 -47.30 -7.95 14.86
C MET A 29 -47.46 -9.22 13.95
N ALA A 30 -47.45 -10.51 14.34
CA ALA A 30 -47.29 -11.27 15.59
C ALA A 30 -46.76 -12.69 15.23
N GLY A 31 -46.56 -13.59 16.21
CA GLY A 31 -46.35 -15.02 15.95
C GLY A 31 -45.74 -15.79 17.14
N ASN A 32 -46.58 -16.32 18.03
CA ASN A 32 -46.14 -17.10 19.20
C ASN A 32 -45.75 -18.55 18.84
N ALA A 33 -44.69 -19.05 19.47
CA ALA A 33 -44.53 -20.47 19.84
C ALA A 33 -43.53 -20.60 21.00
N GLU A 34 -43.87 -21.37 22.03
CA GLU A 34 -43.00 -21.65 23.20
C GLU A 34 -41.97 -22.77 22.91
N PRO A 35 -40.86 -22.85 23.67
CA PRO A 35 -39.85 -23.90 23.50
C PRO A 35 -40.17 -25.18 24.32
N PRO A 36 -39.99 -26.39 23.75
CA PRO A 36 -40.05 -27.65 24.49
C PRO A 36 -38.74 -27.95 25.27
N PRO A 37 -38.78 -28.87 26.26
CA PRO A 37 -37.79 -28.92 27.34
C PRO A 37 -36.57 -29.83 27.09
N ALA A 38 -35.56 -29.70 27.95
CA ALA A 38 -34.38 -30.56 27.98
C ALA A 38 -34.70 -32.01 28.40
N GLY A 39 -34.14 -32.99 27.68
CA GLY A 39 -34.34 -34.41 27.91
C GLY A 39 -33.04 -35.23 27.85
N SER A 40 -32.78 -35.95 28.94
CA SER A 40 -31.71 -36.91 29.20
C SER A 40 -31.20 -37.82 28.07
N ALA A 41 -29.89 -38.10 28.10
CA ALA A 41 -29.32 -39.39 27.69
C ALA A 41 -28.29 -39.87 28.75
N ARG A 42 -28.33 -41.17 29.09
CA ARG A 42 -27.51 -41.83 30.13
C ARG A 42 -26.56 -42.89 29.49
N PRO A 43 -25.61 -43.49 30.23
CA PRO A 43 -24.34 -43.98 29.66
C PRO A 43 -24.41 -45.39 29.07
N GLN A 44 -23.34 -45.78 28.36
CA GLN A 44 -23.00 -47.17 28.06
C GLN A 44 -21.64 -47.58 28.62
N ASP A 45 -21.42 -48.88 28.68
CA ASP A 45 -20.83 -49.56 29.84
C ASP A 45 -19.43 -50.16 29.60
N ARG A 46 -18.78 -50.54 30.70
CA ARG A 46 -17.49 -51.23 30.79
C ARG A 46 -17.44 -52.53 29.99
N ARG A 47 -16.23 -52.88 29.55
CA ARG A 47 -15.67 -54.23 29.75
C ARG A 47 -14.19 -54.15 30.11
N SER A 48 -13.71 -55.16 30.82
CA SER A 48 -12.55 -55.08 31.73
C SER A 48 -11.46 -56.12 31.42
N ARG A 49 -10.34 -56.02 32.16
CA ARG A 49 -9.17 -56.94 32.29
C ARG A 49 -8.03 -56.63 31.30
N SER A 50 -6.75 -56.74 31.67
CA SER A 50 -6.13 -57.32 32.89
C SER A 50 -4.88 -56.54 33.35
N CYS A 51 -4.53 -56.63 34.64
CA CYS A 51 -3.21 -56.25 35.15
C CYS A 51 -2.22 -57.42 35.04
N TRP A 52 -0.99 -57.16 34.60
CA TRP A 52 0.18 -57.99 34.89
C TRP A 52 1.33 -57.08 35.37
N ALA A 53 2.18 -57.60 36.24
CA ALA A 53 3.06 -56.82 37.10
C ALA A 53 4.55 -56.94 36.75
N GLY A 54 5.36 -56.06 37.36
CA GLY A 54 6.78 -56.32 37.62
C GLY A 54 7.75 -55.75 36.58
N GLY A 55 8.77 -55.03 37.06
CA GLY A 55 9.84 -54.53 36.18
C GLY A 55 10.54 -53.28 36.71
N ALA A 56 11.06 -53.31 37.95
CA ALA A 56 12.03 -52.30 38.36
C ALA A 56 13.26 -52.41 37.45
N ARG A 57 13.78 -51.28 36.97
CA ARG A 57 15.03 -51.25 36.19
C ARG A 57 16.01 -50.28 36.83
N VAL A 58 17.17 -50.84 37.15
CA VAL A 58 18.30 -50.20 37.83
C VAL A 58 18.86 -49.07 36.96
N TRP A 59 19.31 -47.99 37.60
CA TRP A 59 20.17 -46.99 36.97
C TRP A 59 21.61 -47.41 37.28
N GLU A 60 22.39 -47.73 36.25
CA GLU A 60 23.84 -47.91 36.37
C GLU A 60 24.54 -46.61 35.93
N ASP A 61 25.49 -46.14 36.74
CA ASP A 61 26.32 -44.98 36.42
C ASP A 61 27.24 -45.27 35.23
N GLY A 62 27.21 -44.41 34.22
CA GLY A 62 28.06 -44.46 33.03
C GLY A 62 28.97 -43.24 32.95
N GLU A 63 30.27 -43.48 32.88
CA GLU A 63 31.33 -42.49 33.10
C GLU A 63 31.39 -41.34 32.07
N HIS A 64 31.87 -40.18 32.52
CA HIS A 64 32.18 -39.02 31.67
C HIS A 64 33.49 -39.19 30.88
N PRO A 65 33.53 -38.90 29.57
CA PRO A 65 34.75 -38.56 28.87
C PRO A 65 34.98 -37.04 28.77
N ALA A 66 36.26 -36.67 28.90
CA ALA A 66 36.82 -35.33 29.09
C ALA A 66 36.33 -34.18 28.18
N LYS A 67 36.32 -32.97 28.75
CA LYS A 67 36.13 -31.68 28.07
C LYS A 67 37.16 -31.47 26.96
N LYS A 68 36.70 -31.21 25.73
CA LYS A 68 37.48 -30.44 24.74
C LYS A 68 37.21 -28.96 24.95
N VAL A 69 38.22 -28.20 25.34
CA VAL A 69 38.16 -26.74 25.39
C VAL A 69 38.05 -26.21 23.96
N LYS A 70 36.96 -25.49 23.67
CA LYS A 70 36.79 -24.71 22.44
C LYS A 70 36.56 -23.25 22.82
N SER A 71 37.10 -22.35 22.01
CA SER A 71 37.21 -20.92 22.31
C SER A 71 35.90 -20.15 22.08
N ASP A 72 34.85 -20.46 22.85
CA ASP A 72 33.58 -19.72 22.84
C ASP A 72 33.63 -18.56 23.85
N GLY A 73 34.38 -17.50 23.51
CA GLY A 73 34.61 -16.35 24.40
C GLY A 73 33.48 -15.30 24.43
N ASP A 74 32.76 -15.11 23.31
CA ASP A 74 31.85 -13.97 23.13
C ASP A 74 30.40 -14.32 22.72
N GLU A 75 30.11 -15.51 22.17
CA GLU A 75 28.73 -15.85 21.77
C GLU A 75 27.81 -16.17 22.97
N GLU A 76 28.32 -16.81 24.04
CA GLU A 76 27.49 -17.26 25.17
C GLU A 76 26.94 -16.14 26.06
N ARG A 77 27.52 -14.92 26.01
CA ARG A 77 27.13 -13.82 26.92
C ARG A 77 25.87 -13.05 26.51
N ARG A 78 25.31 -13.28 25.31
CA ARG A 78 24.00 -12.72 24.93
C ARG A 78 22.86 -13.53 25.54
N GLY A 79 22.70 -13.37 26.86
CA GLY A 79 21.57 -13.92 27.63
C GLY A 79 20.24 -13.68 26.92
N LYS A 80 19.45 -14.76 26.79
CA LYS A 80 18.31 -14.89 25.85
C LYS A 80 17.18 -13.90 26.13
N LEU A 81 17.32 -12.64 25.68
CA LEU A 81 16.22 -11.69 25.64
C LEU A 81 15.02 -12.35 24.93
N PRO A 82 13.81 -12.31 25.49
CA PRO A 82 12.67 -13.00 24.91
C PRO A 82 12.28 -12.29 23.60
N LYS A 83 12.23 -13.05 22.49
CA LYS A 83 11.79 -12.51 21.18
C LYS A 83 10.37 -11.96 21.31
N ARG A 84 10.16 -10.67 21.03
CA ARG A 84 8.84 -10.00 21.07
C ARG A 84 8.39 -9.64 19.66
N LYS A 85 7.08 -9.76 19.40
CA LYS A 85 6.47 -9.25 18.16
C LYS A 85 6.24 -7.75 18.32
N ILE A 86 6.73 -6.98 17.35
CA ILE A 86 6.59 -5.53 17.30
C ILE A 86 6.00 -5.08 15.97
N VAL A 87 5.53 -3.85 15.95
CA VAL A 87 5.19 -3.07 14.76
C VAL A 87 6.08 -1.82 14.75
N LEU A 88 6.63 -1.49 13.58
CA LEU A 88 7.37 -0.26 13.34
C LEU A 88 6.57 0.64 12.41
N LEU A 89 6.49 1.92 12.75
CA LEU A 89 6.18 3.01 11.82
C LEU A 89 7.50 3.51 11.25
N MET A 90 7.65 3.51 9.93
CA MET A 90 8.86 3.95 9.25
C MET A 90 8.54 4.83 8.05
N ALA A 91 9.48 5.73 7.74
CA ALA A 91 9.41 6.64 6.62
C ALA A 91 10.72 6.60 5.81
N TYR A 92 10.62 6.88 4.52
CA TYR A 92 11.75 6.91 3.59
C TYR A 92 11.49 7.74 2.34
N SER A 93 12.55 8.33 1.81
CA SER A 93 12.61 8.79 0.42
C SER A 93 12.90 7.59 -0.49
N GLY A 94 12.13 7.43 -1.57
CA GLY A 94 12.24 6.29 -2.49
C GLY A 94 13.34 6.42 -3.56
N LYS A 95 13.94 7.61 -3.72
CA LYS A 95 14.98 7.87 -4.73
C LYS A 95 16.22 7.01 -4.44
N GLY A 96 16.74 6.35 -5.47
CA GLY A 96 17.87 5.42 -5.36
C GLY A 96 17.52 3.98 -4.96
N TYR A 97 16.25 3.65 -4.68
CA TYR A 97 15.82 2.30 -4.26
C TYR A 97 14.90 1.61 -5.27
N HIS A 98 15.04 0.28 -5.38
CA HIS A 98 14.13 -0.59 -6.14
C HIS A 98 12.85 -0.98 -5.37
N GLY A 99 12.34 -0.03 -4.58
CA GLY A 99 11.10 -0.17 -3.81
C GLY A 99 11.30 -0.78 -2.43
N MET A 100 10.18 -1.16 -1.80
CA MET A 100 10.19 -1.67 -0.41
C MET A 100 10.80 -3.07 -0.30
N GLN A 101 10.28 -4.02 -1.08
CA GLN A 101 10.54 -5.44 -0.87
C GLN A 101 11.83 -5.89 -1.57
N ARG A 102 12.67 -6.63 -0.84
CA ARG A 102 13.83 -7.35 -1.39
C ARG A 102 13.48 -8.22 -2.59
N ASN A 103 14.26 -8.07 -3.66
CA ASN A 103 14.24 -8.90 -4.85
C ASN A 103 15.53 -9.73 -4.91
N VAL A 104 15.46 -10.97 -4.41
CA VAL A 104 16.60 -11.90 -4.43
C VAL A 104 17.00 -12.18 -5.89
N GLY A 105 18.23 -11.81 -6.27
CA GLY A 105 18.76 -12.01 -7.62
C GLY A 105 18.86 -10.77 -8.52
N SER A 106 18.47 -9.58 -8.06
CA SER A 106 18.72 -8.32 -8.81
C SER A 106 19.81 -7.49 -8.12
N SER A 107 20.94 -7.29 -8.79
CA SER A 107 22.15 -6.69 -8.21
C SER A 107 22.27 -5.17 -8.37
N GLN A 108 21.40 -4.52 -9.15
CA GLN A 108 21.64 -3.15 -9.60
C GLN A 108 21.39 -2.07 -8.54
N PHE A 109 20.36 -2.21 -7.70
CA PHE A 109 20.05 -1.24 -6.64
C PHE A 109 19.40 -1.92 -5.44
N LYS A 110 19.76 -1.46 -4.23
CA LYS A 110 19.19 -1.94 -2.97
C LYS A 110 17.71 -1.55 -2.80
N THR A 111 17.04 -2.24 -1.87
CA THR A 111 15.65 -2.01 -1.46
C THR A 111 15.59 -1.44 -0.04
N ILE A 112 14.46 -0.87 0.36
CA ILE A 112 14.30 -0.32 1.73
C ILE A 112 14.45 -1.43 2.79
N GLU A 113 13.99 -2.66 2.47
CA GLU A 113 14.18 -3.82 3.33
C GLU A 113 15.67 -4.23 3.49
N ASP A 114 16.57 -3.87 2.56
CA ASP A 114 18.01 -4.13 2.71
C ASP A 114 18.65 -3.27 3.79
N ASP A 115 18.43 -1.95 3.75
CA ASP A 115 18.95 -1.04 4.78
C ASP A 115 18.31 -1.32 6.14
N LEU A 116 17.00 -1.62 6.18
CA LEU A 116 16.31 -2.00 7.41
C LEU A 116 16.87 -3.30 8.03
N VAL A 117 17.10 -4.34 7.22
CA VAL A 117 17.65 -5.60 7.72
C VAL A 117 19.10 -5.42 8.17
N SER A 118 19.92 -4.69 7.41
CA SER A 118 21.30 -4.36 7.80
C SER A 118 21.33 -3.63 9.15
N ALA A 119 20.47 -2.63 9.34
CA ALA A 119 20.34 -1.92 10.60
C ALA A 119 19.89 -2.82 11.77
N LEU A 120 18.91 -3.71 11.54
CA LEU A 120 18.42 -4.66 12.55
C LEU A 120 19.46 -5.71 12.98
N VAL A 121 20.32 -6.17 12.06
CA VAL A 121 21.43 -7.08 12.39
C VAL A 121 22.52 -6.33 13.16
N ARG A 122 22.95 -5.17 12.65
CA ARG A 122 24.03 -4.36 13.27
C ARG A 122 23.68 -3.86 14.67
N SER A 123 22.42 -3.49 14.91
CA SER A 123 21.94 -3.09 16.24
C SER A 123 21.78 -4.27 17.22
N GLY A 124 21.89 -5.52 16.75
CA GLY A 124 21.64 -6.71 17.55
C GLY A 124 20.15 -6.98 17.83
N CYS A 125 19.23 -6.41 17.06
CA CYS A 125 17.80 -6.68 17.20
C CYS A 125 17.39 -8.06 16.65
N ILE A 126 18.12 -8.57 15.65
CA ILE A 126 17.94 -9.92 15.08
C ILE A 126 19.30 -10.59 14.85
N PRO A 127 19.39 -11.94 14.89
CA PRO A 127 20.57 -12.65 14.43
C PRO A 127 20.69 -12.59 12.90
N GLU A 128 21.91 -12.75 12.39
CA GLU A 128 22.21 -12.68 10.94
C GLU A 128 21.36 -13.65 10.11
N ASN A 129 21.16 -14.88 10.59
CA ASN A 129 20.36 -15.90 9.91
C ASN A 129 18.85 -15.55 9.77
N HIS A 130 18.34 -14.58 10.54
CA HIS A 130 17.01 -13.97 10.37
C HIS A 130 17.03 -12.82 9.34
N GLY A 131 18.19 -12.20 9.12
CA GLY A 131 18.41 -11.19 8.08
C GLY A 131 18.52 -11.81 6.69
N GLU A 132 19.17 -12.97 6.57
CA GLU A 132 19.16 -13.81 5.36
C GLU A 132 17.75 -14.31 5.03
N ASP A 133 17.06 -14.89 6.02
CA ASP A 133 15.69 -15.39 5.88
C ASP A 133 14.71 -14.67 6.82
N MET A 134 14.14 -13.60 6.28
CA MET A 134 13.16 -12.75 6.95
C MET A 134 11.88 -13.49 7.39
N ARG A 135 11.63 -14.73 6.91
CA ARG A 135 10.53 -15.57 7.39
C ARG A 135 10.75 -15.99 8.84
N LYS A 136 12.00 -16.21 9.26
CA LYS A 136 12.36 -16.63 10.64
C LYS A 136 12.01 -15.56 11.69
N MET A 137 12.08 -14.27 11.34
CA MET A 137 11.56 -13.17 12.17
C MET A 137 10.07 -12.85 11.93
N SER A 138 9.33 -13.64 11.15
CA SER A 138 7.92 -13.38 10.82
C SER A 138 7.67 -11.97 10.27
N PHE A 139 8.58 -11.47 9.41
CA PHE A 139 8.53 -10.12 8.86
C PHE A 139 7.38 -9.94 7.86
N GLN A 140 6.62 -8.86 7.99
CA GLN A 140 5.51 -8.47 7.11
C GLN A 140 5.50 -6.96 6.91
N ARG A 141 5.04 -6.49 5.74
CA ARG A 141 4.90 -5.08 5.35
C ARG A 141 3.48 -4.79 4.86
N CYS A 142 2.93 -3.63 5.20
CA CYS A 142 1.56 -3.24 4.83
C CYS A 142 1.41 -2.82 3.36
N ALA A 143 2.47 -2.24 2.80
CA ALA A 143 2.52 -1.81 1.41
C ALA A 143 3.84 -2.25 0.75
N ARG A 144 3.74 -2.73 -0.49
CA ARG A 144 4.90 -2.94 -1.38
C ARG A 144 4.96 -1.71 -2.28
N THR A 145 5.81 -0.74 -1.95
CA THR A 145 6.03 0.43 -2.81
C THR A 145 6.93 0.06 -3.98
N ASP A 146 6.61 0.57 -5.18
CA ASP A 146 7.40 0.35 -6.41
C ASP A 146 8.76 1.09 -6.35
N LYS A 147 9.64 0.86 -7.34
CA LYS A 147 10.87 1.64 -7.56
C LYS A 147 10.60 3.15 -7.53
N GLY A 148 11.40 3.89 -6.76
CA GLY A 148 11.31 5.36 -6.64
C GLY A 148 10.21 5.89 -5.73
N VAL A 149 9.26 5.05 -5.28
CA VAL A 149 8.10 5.47 -4.48
C VAL A 149 8.48 5.65 -3.01
N SER A 150 8.14 6.81 -2.45
CA SER A 150 8.44 7.19 -1.07
C SER A 150 7.35 6.73 -0.07
N ALA A 151 7.61 6.83 1.23
CA ALA A 151 6.61 6.62 2.27
C ALA A 151 6.85 7.51 3.48
N ALA A 152 5.79 8.15 3.98
CA ALA A 152 5.78 8.85 5.25
C ALA A 152 5.28 7.96 6.41
N GLY A 153 4.44 6.96 6.09
CA GLY A 153 3.81 6.07 7.07
C GLY A 153 3.77 4.61 6.63
N GLN A 154 4.91 4.05 6.20
CA GLN A 154 5.02 2.60 5.99
C GLN A 154 4.96 1.88 7.35
N VAL A 155 4.29 0.73 7.38
CA VAL A 155 4.15 -0.07 8.59
C VAL A 155 4.62 -1.51 8.35
N VAL A 156 5.57 -1.96 9.18
CA VAL A 156 6.10 -3.33 9.16
C VAL A 156 5.89 -4.00 10.51
N SER A 157 5.80 -5.33 10.52
CA SER A 157 5.71 -6.11 11.76
C SER A 157 6.63 -7.33 11.73
N LEU A 158 7.36 -7.56 12.81
CA LEU A 158 8.43 -8.56 12.90
C LEU A 158 8.67 -8.99 14.36
N LYS A 159 9.48 -10.03 14.55
CA LYS A 159 9.93 -10.53 15.86
C LYS A 159 11.40 -10.16 16.08
N VAL A 160 11.69 -9.43 17.15
CA VAL A 160 13.05 -8.97 17.51
C VAL A 160 13.38 -9.30 18.97
N TRP A 161 14.66 -9.22 19.30
CA TRP A 161 15.10 -8.98 20.67
C TRP A 161 14.85 -7.52 21.03
N LEU A 162 14.10 -7.32 22.12
CA LEU A 162 13.73 -5.97 22.58
C LEU A 162 14.86 -5.42 23.46
N ILE A 163 15.85 -4.81 22.81
CA ILE A 163 17.01 -4.18 23.44
C ILE A 163 16.69 -2.76 23.94
N ASP A 164 17.45 -2.27 24.91
CA ASP A 164 17.33 -0.87 25.37
C ASP A 164 17.65 0.11 24.25
N ASN A 165 16.92 1.22 24.19
CA ASN A 165 17.01 2.25 23.15
C ASN A 165 16.96 1.70 21.71
N ILE A 166 16.20 0.63 21.49
CA ILE A 166 16.03 -0.04 20.19
C ILE A 166 15.73 0.93 19.03
N LEU A 167 14.91 1.96 19.25
CA LEU A 167 14.55 2.92 18.21
C LEU A 167 15.77 3.72 17.74
N GLU A 168 16.58 4.21 18.68
CA GLU A 168 17.82 4.97 18.43
C GLU A 168 18.88 4.08 17.78
N LYS A 169 19.07 2.86 18.29
CA LYS A 169 20.07 1.90 17.79
C LYS A 169 19.80 1.43 16.37
N ILE A 170 18.53 1.20 15.99
CA ILE A 170 18.19 0.91 14.58
C ILE A 170 18.44 2.16 13.74
N ASN A 171 17.99 3.33 14.22
CA ASN A 171 18.13 4.60 13.51
C ASN A 171 19.59 5.02 13.28
N SER A 172 20.54 4.68 14.15
CA SER A 172 21.97 5.00 13.99
C SER A 172 22.68 4.22 12.89
N HIS A 173 22.06 3.16 12.37
CA HIS A 173 22.57 2.34 11.25
C HIS A 173 21.83 2.58 9.93
N LEU A 174 20.79 3.42 9.93
CA LEU A 174 20.05 3.82 8.74
C LEU A 174 20.61 5.15 8.17
N PRO A 175 20.55 5.38 6.85
CA PRO A 175 20.86 6.69 6.27
C PRO A 175 19.77 7.72 6.63
N SER A 176 20.08 9.02 6.59
CA SER A 176 19.16 10.10 7.03
C SER A 176 17.76 9.97 6.42
N HIS A 177 17.68 9.70 5.10
CA HIS A 177 16.45 9.54 4.33
C HIS A 177 15.69 8.21 4.55
N ILE A 178 16.02 7.41 5.58
CA ILE A 178 15.18 6.32 6.09
C ILE A 178 15.14 6.41 7.61
N ARG A 179 13.95 6.60 8.21
CA ARG A 179 13.77 6.71 9.68
C ARG A 179 12.74 5.72 10.21
N ILE A 180 12.98 5.18 11.40
CA ILE A 180 11.96 4.55 12.23
C ILE A 180 11.39 5.62 13.16
N LEU A 181 10.10 5.95 12.99
CA LEU A 181 9.44 7.07 13.68
C LEU A 181 8.79 6.65 15.00
N GLY A 182 8.28 5.40 15.05
CA GLY A 182 7.61 4.81 16.20
C GLY A 182 7.71 3.29 16.24
N LEU A 183 7.55 2.72 17.44
CA LEU A 183 7.59 1.29 17.70
C LEU A 183 6.53 0.96 18.75
N LYS A 184 5.65 -0.02 18.46
CA LYS A 184 4.69 -0.57 19.42
C LYS A 184 4.85 -2.08 19.54
N ARG A 185 4.68 -2.62 20.75
CA ARG A 185 4.60 -4.09 20.97
C ARG A 185 3.20 -4.57 20.59
N VAL A 186 3.10 -5.78 20.06
CA VAL A 186 1.81 -6.39 19.69
C VAL A 186 1.80 -7.88 20.03
N THR A 187 0.63 -8.51 19.98
CA THR A 187 0.48 -9.95 20.23
C THR A 187 1.20 -10.78 19.17
N GLY A 188 1.65 -11.98 19.56
CA GLY A 188 2.53 -12.81 18.73
C GLY A 188 1.97 -13.20 17.36
N GLY A 189 0.64 -13.26 17.23
CA GLY A 189 -0.09 -13.54 15.99
C GLY A 189 -0.39 -12.32 15.11
N PHE A 190 0.01 -11.11 15.51
CA PHE A 190 -0.26 -9.91 14.71
C PHE A 190 0.50 -9.94 13.36
N ASN A 191 -0.23 -9.65 12.27
CA ASN A 191 0.30 -9.50 10.93
C ASN A 191 -0.19 -8.16 10.36
N SER A 192 0.71 -7.19 10.23
CA SER A 192 0.40 -5.84 9.78
C SER A 192 -0.27 -5.79 8.41
N LYS A 193 0.15 -6.64 7.46
CA LYS A 193 -0.45 -6.72 6.10
C LYS A 193 -1.91 -7.18 6.13
N ASN A 194 -2.23 -8.12 7.02
CA ASN A 194 -3.57 -8.74 7.10
C ASN A 194 -4.53 -7.96 8.01
N ARG A 195 -4.02 -7.02 8.82
CA ARG A 195 -4.81 -6.20 9.74
C ARG A 195 -5.05 -4.77 9.26
N CYS A 196 -4.36 -4.30 8.22
CA CYS A 196 -4.58 -2.97 7.67
C CYS A 196 -5.75 -2.93 6.66
N ASP A 197 -6.65 -1.97 6.84
CA ASP A 197 -7.96 -1.88 6.20
C ASP A 197 -7.97 -1.02 4.93
N ALA A 198 -7.11 0.01 4.91
CA ALA A 198 -6.96 0.96 3.82
C ALA A 198 -5.53 1.52 3.78
N ARG A 199 -5.22 2.23 2.71
CA ARG A 199 -4.01 3.05 2.58
C ARG A 199 -4.41 4.41 2.01
N THR A 200 -3.78 5.46 2.51
CA THR A 200 -3.82 6.79 1.92
C THR A 200 -2.46 7.08 1.32
N TYR A 201 -2.46 7.46 0.04
CA TYR A 201 -1.30 7.91 -0.70
C TYR A 201 -1.53 9.36 -1.13
N CYS A 202 -0.44 10.11 -1.28
CA CYS A 202 -0.43 11.33 -2.06
C CYS A 202 0.52 11.22 -3.26
N TYR A 203 0.27 12.03 -4.28
CA TYR A 203 1.10 12.15 -5.47
C TYR A 203 1.40 13.63 -5.69
N LEU A 204 2.62 14.03 -5.35
CA LEU A 204 3.15 15.38 -5.57
C LEU A 204 3.62 15.48 -7.03
N LEU A 205 3.12 16.46 -7.77
CA LEU A 205 3.49 16.68 -9.17
C LEU A 205 3.56 18.16 -9.56
N PRO A 206 4.46 18.55 -10.49
CA PRO A 206 4.44 19.86 -11.11
C PRO A 206 3.13 20.10 -11.86
N THR A 207 2.55 21.30 -11.76
CA THR A 207 1.21 21.59 -12.30
C THR A 207 1.14 21.64 -13.82
N PHE A 208 2.26 21.82 -14.53
CA PHE A 208 2.31 21.70 -16.00
C PHE A 208 1.91 20.30 -16.52
N ALA A 209 1.80 19.30 -15.63
CA ALA A 209 1.12 18.03 -15.90
C ALA A 209 -0.38 18.18 -16.22
N PHE A 210 -0.99 19.34 -15.95
CA PHE A 210 -2.38 19.67 -16.30
C PHE A 210 -2.51 20.75 -17.38
N ALA A 211 -1.41 21.34 -17.85
CA ALA A 211 -1.42 22.32 -18.93
C ALA A 211 -1.97 21.70 -20.24
N HIS A 212 -3.06 22.23 -20.79
CA HIS A 212 -3.64 21.72 -22.03
C HIS A 212 -2.71 21.96 -23.22
N LYS A 213 -2.37 20.90 -23.97
CA LYS A 213 -1.26 20.88 -24.94
C LYS A 213 -1.30 21.96 -26.01
N ASP A 214 -2.50 22.41 -26.42
CA ASP A 214 -2.69 23.42 -27.47
C ASP A 214 -3.08 24.81 -26.96
N ARG A 215 -3.37 24.98 -25.66
CA ARG A 215 -3.95 26.22 -25.10
C ARG A 215 -3.03 26.91 -24.10
N ASP A 216 -2.26 26.13 -23.36
CA ASP A 216 -1.48 26.60 -22.23
C ASP A 216 0.03 26.50 -22.52
N VAL A 217 0.83 27.30 -21.82
CA VAL A 217 2.29 27.13 -21.82
C VAL A 217 2.67 25.76 -21.21
N GLN A 218 3.65 25.08 -21.79
CA GLN A 218 4.01 23.69 -21.44
C GLN A 218 5.24 23.59 -20.54
N ASP A 219 5.76 24.73 -20.07
CA ASP A 219 6.95 24.82 -19.23
C ASP A 219 6.63 25.20 -17.77
N GLU A 220 7.67 25.49 -17.02
CA GLU A 220 7.68 25.72 -15.58
C GLU A 220 7.03 27.07 -15.18
N THR A 221 6.74 27.94 -16.15
CA THR A 221 5.96 29.17 -15.95
C THR A 221 4.45 28.94 -15.86
N TYR A 222 3.96 27.76 -16.27
CA TYR A 222 2.54 27.39 -16.16
C TYR A 222 2.00 27.56 -14.73
N ARG A 223 0.78 28.09 -14.59
CA ARG A 223 0.06 28.16 -13.32
C ARG A 223 -1.33 27.56 -13.48
N LEU A 224 -1.73 26.73 -12.52
CA LEU A 224 -2.96 25.95 -12.58
C LEU A 224 -4.18 26.85 -12.35
N SER A 225 -5.04 26.97 -13.37
CA SER A 225 -6.29 27.71 -13.24
C SER A 225 -7.32 26.96 -12.38
N ALA A 226 -8.28 27.70 -11.81
CA ALA A 226 -9.32 27.13 -10.97
C ALA A 226 -10.24 26.18 -11.77
N GLU A 227 -10.49 26.49 -13.05
CA GLU A 227 -11.28 25.70 -13.98
C GLU A 227 -10.61 24.35 -14.28
N THR A 228 -9.30 24.36 -14.52
CA THR A 228 -8.53 23.13 -14.75
C THR A 228 -8.44 22.29 -13.47
N LEU A 229 -8.27 22.91 -12.29
CA LEU A 229 -8.33 22.20 -11.00
C LEU A 229 -9.71 21.59 -10.74
N GLN A 230 -10.80 22.28 -11.11
CA GLN A 230 -12.17 21.73 -11.05
C GLN A 230 -12.34 20.55 -12.02
N GLN A 231 -11.82 20.63 -13.25
CA GLN A 231 -11.83 19.52 -14.20
C GLN A 231 -11.08 18.29 -13.65
N VAL A 232 -9.86 18.49 -13.13
CA VAL A 232 -9.06 17.45 -12.48
C VAL A 232 -9.86 16.81 -11.34
N ASN A 233 -10.42 17.62 -10.43
CA ASN A 233 -11.18 17.09 -9.30
C ASN A 233 -12.46 16.34 -9.71
N ARG A 234 -13.17 16.79 -10.75
CA ARG A 234 -14.33 16.07 -11.32
C ARG A 234 -13.92 14.70 -11.86
N LEU A 235 -12.84 14.62 -12.63
CA LEU A 235 -12.33 13.35 -13.19
C LEU A 235 -11.80 12.41 -12.09
N LEU A 236 -11.11 12.94 -11.09
CA LEU A 236 -10.64 12.16 -9.94
C LEU A 236 -11.81 11.61 -9.10
N ALA A 237 -12.90 12.37 -8.94
CA ALA A 237 -14.08 11.93 -8.22
C ALA A 237 -14.75 10.70 -8.85
N CYS A 238 -14.69 10.53 -10.18
CA CYS A 238 -15.20 9.35 -10.88
C CYS A 238 -14.52 8.04 -10.45
N TYR A 239 -13.30 8.08 -9.89
CA TYR A 239 -12.63 6.90 -9.35
C TYR A 239 -13.26 6.37 -8.06
N LYS A 240 -14.06 7.16 -7.34
CA LYS A 240 -14.71 6.76 -6.08
C LYS A 240 -15.68 5.61 -6.32
N GLY A 241 -15.79 4.69 -5.36
CA GLY A 241 -16.63 3.51 -5.46
C GLY A 241 -15.84 2.24 -5.82
N THR A 242 -16.57 1.19 -6.24
CA THR A 242 -16.00 -0.12 -6.60
C THR A 242 -16.00 -0.30 -8.11
N HIS A 243 -14.83 -0.16 -8.72
CA HIS A 243 -14.65 -0.31 -10.17
C HIS A 243 -13.74 -1.49 -10.53
N ASN A 244 -13.69 -1.83 -11.81
CA ASN A 244 -12.83 -2.88 -12.35
C ASN A 244 -11.49 -2.32 -12.84
N PHE A 245 -10.46 -2.36 -12.00
CA PHE A 245 -9.18 -1.71 -12.28
C PHE A 245 -8.23 -2.55 -13.16
N HIS A 246 -8.72 -3.48 -13.99
CA HIS A 246 -7.87 -4.37 -14.80
C HIS A 246 -6.97 -3.63 -15.81
N ASN A 247 -7.43 -2.53 -16.40
CA ASN A 247 -6.62 -1.65 -17.26
C ASN A 247 -5.58 -0.81 -16.48
N PHE A 248 -5.82 -0.62 -15.18
CA PHE A 248 -4.96 0.15 -14.28
C PHE A 248 -3.82 -0.66 -13.65
N THR A 249 -3.64 -1.92 -14.05
CA THR A 249 -2.51 -2.76 -13.61
C THR A 249 -1.86 -3.43 -14.82
N SER A 250 -0.81 -4.20 -14.58
CA SER A 250 -0.28 -5.20 -15.52
C SER A 250 -0.87 -6.58 -15.18
N GLN A 251 -0.89 -7.49 -16.17
CA GLN A 251 -1.22 -8.92 -15.98
C GLN A 251 -2.59 -9.18 -15.29
N LYS A 252 -3.64 -8.44 -15.68
CA LYS A 252 -5.03 -8.72 -15.29
C LYS A 252 -6.01 -8.72 -16.46
N GLY A 253 -6.84 -9.75 -16.51
CA GLY A 253 -7.98 -9.88 -17.42
C GLY A 253 -9.21 -9.08 -16.95
N PRO A 254 -10.10 -8.67 -17.86
CA PRO A 254 -11.31 -7.90 -17.52
C PRO A 254 -12.28 -8.68 -16.62
N GLN A 255 -12.35 -10.00 -16.72
CA GLN A 255 -13.29 -10.81 -15.91
C GLN A 255 -12.72 -11.27 -14.57
N GLU A 256 -11.51 -10.87 -14.19
CA GLU A 256 -10.93 -11.29 -12.91
C GLU A 256 -11.57 -10.55 -11.72
N PRO A 257 -12.23 -11.23 -10.77
CA PRO A 257 -12.75 -10.56 -9.57
C PRO A 257 -11.63 -9.89 -8.76
N SER A 258 -10.42 -10.44 -8.85
CA SER A 258 -9.20 -9.91 -8.24
C SER A 258 -8.73 -8.57 -8.80
N ALA A 259 -9.33 -8.04 -9.87
CA ALA A 259 -9.09 -6.69 -10.39
C ALA A 259 -10.05 -5.62 -9.83
N ARG A 260 -11.17 -6.01 -9.18
CA ARG A 260 -12.11 -5.06 -8.57
C ARG A 260 -11.50 -4.41 -7.34
N ARG A 261 -11.52 -3.08 -7.24
CA ARG A 261 -10.99 -2.33 -6.08
C ARG A 261 -11.95 -1.22 -5.67
N TYR A 262 -11.89 -0.89 -4.37
CA TYR A 262 -12.70 0.16 -3.77
C TYR A 262 -11.84 1.36 -3.38
N ILE A 263 -12.14 2.49 -4.01
CA ILE A 263 -11.60 3.81 -3.69
C ILE A 263 -12.63 4.54 -2.84
N LEU A 264 -12.21 5.01 -1.67
CA LEU A 264 -13.05 5.80 -0.78
C LEU A 264 -13.12 7.25 -1.29
N GLU A 265 -11.97 7.78 -1.69
CA GLU A 265 -11.78 9.20 -1.98
C GLU A 265 -10.56 9.41 -2.88
N MET A 266 -10.66 10.36 -3.81
CA MET A 266 -9.54 10.87 -4.59
C MET A 266 -9.81 12.32 -5.00
N TYR A 267 -8.85 13.21 -4.79
CA TYR A 267 -8.93 14.65 -5.13
C TYR A 267 -7.52 15.25 -5.29
N CYS A 268 -7.46 16.45 -5.87
CA CYS A 268 -6.25 17.29 -5.96
C CYS A 268 -6.42 18.52 -5.07
N GLU A 269 -5.43 18.79 -4.23
CA GLU A 269 -5.33 20.00 -3.41
C GLU A 269 -5.04 21.25 -4.28
N GLU A 270 -5.22 22.43 -3.71
CA GLU A 270 -4.80 23.69 -4.33
C GLU A 270 -3.29 23.72 -4.56
N PRO A 271 -2.82 24.39 -5.64
CA PRO A 271 -1.40 24.44 -5.96
C PRO A 271 -0.61 25.32 -4.99
N PHE A 272 0.70 25.04 -4.89
CA PHE A 272 1.64 25.87 -4.15
C PHE A 272 2.95 26.03 -4.93
N VAL A 273 3.64 27.15 -4.72
CA VAL A 273 4.91 27.45 -5.40
C VAL A 273 6.10 27.22 -4.45
N ARG A 274 7.12 26.51 -4.92
CA ARG A 274 8.45 26.39 -4.28
C ARG A 274 9.52 26.63 -5.34
N GLU A 275 10.46 27.53 -5.05
CA GLU A 275 11.63 27.78 -5.92
C GLU A 275 11.27 28.11 -7.39
N GLY A 276 10.17 28.83 -7.60
CA GLY A 276 9.68 29.20 -8.94
C GLY A 276 8.82 28.13 -9.64
N LEU A 277 8.85 26.88 -9.17
CA LEU A 277 8.03 25.78 -9.66
C LEU A 277 6.71 25.69 -8.89
N GLU A 278 5.60 25.50 -9.62
CA GLU A 278 4.30 25.24 -9.03
C GLU A 278 4.01 23.73 -8.98
N PHE A 279 3.55 23.26 -7.83
CA PHE A 279 3.18 21.87 -7.56
C PHE A 279 1.76 21.77 -7.03
N ALA A 280 1.12 20.63 -7.25
CA ALA A 280 -0.12 20.24 -6.59
C ALA A 280 0.02 18.84 -5.97
N VAL A 281 -0.93 18.47 -5.11
CA VAL A 281 -0.94 17.18 -4.42
C VAL A 281 -2.25 16.46 -4.69
N ILE A 282 -2.19 15.34 -5.41
CA ILE A 282 -3.33 14.42 -5.53
C ILE A 282 -3.32 13.50 -4.32
N ARG A 283 -4.39 13.47 -3.51
CA ARG A 283 -4.57 12.47 -2.44
C ARG A 283 -5.54 11.39 -2.88
N VAL A 284 -5.25 10.13 -2.55
CA VAL A 284 -6.12 8.97 -2.81
C VAL A 284 -6.17 8.04 -1.61
N LYS A 285 -7.38 7.66 -1.20
CA LYS A 285 -7.64 6.68 -0.14
C LYS A 285 -8.40 5.48 -0.70
N GLY A 286 -7.84 4.28 -0.54
CA GLY A 286 -8.42 3.03 -1.03
C GLY A 286 -8.18 1.87 -0.08
N GLN A 287 -9.02 0.84 -0.13
CA GLN A 287 -8.86 -0.35 0.72
C GLN A 287 -7.56 -1.09 0.40
N SER A 288 -7.31 -1.33 -0.89
CA SER A 288 -6.10 -1.93 -1.41
C SER A 288 -5.82 -1.43 -2.82
N PHE A 289 -4.56 -1.50 -3.24
CA PHE A 289 -4.11 -1.08 -4.57
C PHE A 289 -3.34 -2.22 -5.23
N MET A 290 -3.46 -2.32 -6.55
CA MET A 290 -2.64 -3.21 -7.39
C MET A 290 -1.34 -2.53 -7.79
N MET A 291 -0.39 -3.31 -8.32
CA MET A 291 0.84 -2.79 -8.90
C MET A 291 0.51 -1.74 -9.97
N HIS A 292 1.23 -0.61 -9.95
CA HIS A 292 1.01 0.55 -10.83
C HIS A 292 -0.35 1.28 -10.74
N GLN A 293 -1.33 0.82 -9.92
CA GLN A 293 -2.72 1.31 -9.99
C GLN A 293 -2.85 2.83 -9.86
N ILE A 294 -2.33 3.42 -8.78
CA ILE A 294 -2.43 4.87 -8.53
C ILE A 294 -1.74 5.66 -9.66
N ARG A 295 -0.58 5.19 -10.12
CA ARG A 295 0.21 5.84 -11.18
C ARG A 295 -0.51 5.81 -12.54
N LYS A 296 -1.28 4.77 -12.81
CA LYS A 296 -2.16 4.69 -13.99
C LYS A 296 -3.43 5.52 -13.84
N MET A 297 -4.00 5.62 -12.64
CA MET A 297 -5.15 6.52 -12.36
C MET A 297 -4.77 7.98 -12.58
N VAL A 298 -3.65 8.43 -12.01
CA VAL A 298 -3.10 9.77 -12.24
C VAL A 298 -2.73 9.96 -13.72
N GLY A 299 -2.06 8.99 -14.34
CA GLY A 299 -1.64 9.07 -15.74
C GLY A 299 -2.78 9.21 -16.75
N LEU A 300 -3.92 8.55 -16.51
CA LEU A 300 -5.11 8.70 -17.37
C LEU A 300 -5.73 10.10 -17.26
N VAL A 301 -5.87 10.62 -16.04
CA VAL A 301 -6.43 11.98 -15.83
C VAL A 301 -5.51 13.04 -16.41
N VAL A 302 -4.18 12.89 -16.28
CA VAL A 302 -3.21 13.76 -16.97
C VAL A 302 -3.40 13.73 -18.48
N ALA A 303 -3.51 12.54 -19.09
CA ALA A 303 -3.71 12.42 -20.54
C ALA A 303 -5.02 13.05 -21.02
N ILE A 304 -6.10 12.95 -20.22
CA ILE A 304 -7.38 13.61 -20.51
C ILE A 304 -7.25 15.13 -20.43
N VAL A 305 -6.76 15.66 -19.30
CA VAL A 305 -6.71 17.10 -19.02
C VAL A 305 -5.73 17.82 -19.97
N LYS A 306 -4.61 17.19 -20.33
CA LYS A 306 -3.69 17.73 -21.35
C LYS A 306 -4.23 17.65 -22.79
N GLY A 307 -5.37 16.99 -23.03
CA GLY A 307 -6.00 16.90 -24.36
C GLY A 307 -5.47 15.78 -25.27
N TYR A 308 -4.81 14.75 -24.72
CA TYR A 308 -4.41 13.55 -25.48
C TYR A 308 -5.52 12.50 -25.58
N ALA A 309 -6.47 12.49 -24.65
CA ALA A 309 -7.58 11.54 -24.62
C ALA A 309 -8.92 12.25 -24.34
N PRO A 310 -10.05 11.81 -24.93
CA PRO A 310 -11.37 12.32 -24.58
C PRO A 310 -11.79 11.82 -23.20
N GLU A 311 -12.59 12.59 -22.45
CA GLU A 311 -13.03 12.20 -21.10
C GLU A 311 -13.77 10.84 -21.06
N SER A 312 -14.43 10.45 -22.15
CA SER A 312 -15.09 9.15 -22.33
C SER A 312 -14.16 7.94 -22.20
N VAL A 313 -12.84 8.12 -22.32
CA VAL A 313 -11.88 7.04 -22.06
C VAL A 313 -11.91 6.58 -20.59
N LEU A 314 -12.28 7.46 -19.66
CA LEU A 314 -12.30 7.17 -18.23
C LEU A 314 -13.35 6.12 -17.90
N GLU A 315 -14.58 6.31 -18.37
CA GLU A 315 -15.67 5.34 -18.18
C GLU A 315 -15.45 4.05 -18.97
N ARG A 316 -15.02 4.17 -20.23
CA ARG A 316 -14.66 3.03 -21.10
C ARG A 316 -13.56 2.15 -20.51
N SER A 317 -12.62 2.73 -19.73
CA SER A 317 -11.53 1.99 -19.08
C SER A 317 -12.00 0.97 -18.03
N TRP A 318 -13.25 1.03 -17.57
CA TRP A 318 -13.90 0.05 -16.68
C TRP A 318 -14.53 -1.13 -17.41
N GLY A 319 -14.75 -1.00 -18.72
CA GLY A 319 -15.35 -2.02 -19.57
C GLY A 319 -14.46 -3.23 -19.81
N THR A 320 -14.84 -4.09 -20.75
CA THR A 320 -14.03 -5.27 -21.11
C THR A 320 -12.85 -4.95 -22.01
N GLU A 321 -12.90 -3.80 -22.72
CA GLU A 321 -11.88 -3.34 -23.65
C GLU A 321 -10.52 -3.11 -22.99
N LYS A 322 -9.45 -3.25 -23.78
CA LYS A 322 -8.09 -2.89 -23.34
C LYS A 322 -7.76 -1.45 -23.71
N VAL A 323 -7.57 -0.63 -22.69
CA VAL A 323 -7.09 0.75 -22.79
C VAL A 323 -5.62 0.77 -22.39
N ASP A 324 -4.76 1.32 -23.25
CA ASP A 324 -3.35 1.55 -22.91
C ASP A 324 -3.21 2.78 -22.01
N VAL A 325 -3.49 2.58 -20.72
CA VAL A 325 -3.47 3.64 -19.71
C VAL A 325 -2.04 4.09 -19.41
N PRO A 326 -1.68 5.38 -19.60
CA PRO A 326 -0.36 5.91 -19.27
C PRO A 326 0.00 5.71 -17.80
N LYS A 327 1.26 5.38 -17.53
CA LYS A 327 1.75 5.14 -16.16
C LYS A 327 2.69 6.27 -15.73
N ALA A 328 2.19 7.19 -14.90
CA ALA A 328 2.96 8.30 -14.35
C ALA A 328 4.24 7.83 -13.61
N PRO A 329 5.25 8.70 -13.41
CA PRO A 329 6.48 8.37 -12.68
C PRO A 329 6.26 7.79 -11.28
N GLY A 330 7.29 7.14 -10.73
CA GLY A 330 7.25 6.67 -9.34
C GLY A 330 7.56 7.76 -8.30
N LEU A 331 8.32 8.78 -8.73
CA LEU A 331 8.94 9.81 -7.89
C LEU A 331 7.94 10.55 -7.01
N GLY A 332 6.86 11.08 -7.60
CA GLY A 332 5.85 11.86 -6.90
C GLY A 332 4.99 11.08 -5.89
N LEU A 333 4.98 9.74 -5.97
CA LEU A 333 4.08 8.91 -5.16
C LEU A 333 4.65 8.69 -3.74
N VAL A 334 3.83 9.00 -2.73
CA VAL A 334 4.15 8.83 -1.31
C VAL A 334 3.05 8.04 -0.62
N LEU A 335 3.40 6.96 0.10
CA LEU A 335 2.49 6.34 1.06
C LEU A 335 2.39 7.21 2.31
N GLU A 336 1.28 7.92 2.51
CA GLU A 336 1.08 8.79 3.67
C GLU A 336 0.71 7.99 4.92
N ARG A 337 -0.30 7.12 4.83
CA ARG A 337 -0.88 6.45 6.00
C ARG A 337 -1.36 5.04 5.71
N VAL A 338 -1.04 4.11 6.61
CA VAL A 338 -1.68 2.79 6.69
C VAL A 338 -2.77 2.84 7.75
N HIS A 339 -3.96 2.37 7.40
CA HIS A 339 -5.19 2.44 8.19
C HIS A 339 -5.46 1.12 8.92
N PHE A 340 -5.81 1.19 10.21
CA PHE A 340 -6.05 0.05 11.11
C PHE A 340 -7.36 0.24 11.92
N GLU A 341 -8.26 1.12 11.48
CA GLU A 341 -9.44 1.51 12.22
C GLU A 341 -10.39 0.34 12.50
N LYS A 342 -10.54 -0.64 11.59
CA LYS A 342 -11.37 -1.83 11.86
C LYS A 342 -10.66 -2.82 12.79
N TYR A 343 -9.33 -2.91 12.72
CA TYR A 343 -8.56 -3.66 13.72
C TYR A 343 -8.77 -3.05 15.12
N ASN A 344 -8.66 -1.72 15.25
CA ASN A 344 -8.86 -1.03 16.51
C ASN A 344 -10.30 -1.12 17.02
N GLN A 345 -11.31 -1.03 16.14
CA GLN A 345 -12.72 -1.25 16.51
C GLN A 345 -12.99 -2.67 17.01
N ARG A 346 -12.31 -3.69 16.46
CA ARG A 346 -12.54 -5.10 16.81
C ARG A 346 -11.75 -5.59 18.01
N PHE A 347 -10.53 -5.08 18.22
CA PHE A 347 -9.61 -5.56 19.27
C PHE A 347 -9.21 -4.49 20.28
N GLY A 348 -9.21 -3.20 19.91
CA GLY A 348 -8.77 -2.11 20.81
C GLY A 348 -9.68 -1.84 22.01
N ASN A 349 -10.83 -2.51 22.10
CA ASN A 349 -11.80 -2.39 23.19
C ASN A 349 -11.93 -3.68 24.03
N ASP A 350 -11.10 -4.70 23.80
CA ASP A 350 -11.21 -6.01 24.48
C ASP A 350 -10.50 -6.08 25.84
N GLY A 351 -9.88 -4.98 26.28
CA GLY A 351 -9.13 -4.89 27.54
C GLY A 351 -7.78 -5.61 27.55
N LEU A 352 -7.41 -6.29 26.45
CA LEU A 352 -6.19 -7.09 26.30
C LEU A 352 -5.25 -6.53 25.23
N HIS A 353 -5.77 -5.82 24.22
CA HIS A 353 -4.99 -5.24 23.12
C HIS A 353 -5.03 -3.71 23.12
N GLU A 354 -3.85 -3.08 23.12
CA GLU A 354 -3.74 -1.65 22.82
C GLU A 354 -4.14 -1.38 21.34
N PRO A 355 -4.90 -0.31 21.06
CA PRO A 355 -5.13 0.18 19.70
C PRO A 355 -3.81 0.47 18.96
N LEU A 356 -3.76 0.10 17.69
CA LEU A 356 -2.67 0.46 16.79
C LEU A 356 -2.98 1.80 16.10
N ASP A 357 -2.73 2.88 16.82
CA ASP A 357 -2.66 4.25 16.30
C ASP A 357 -1.21 4.77 16.34
N TRP A 358 -0.97 5.94 15.74
CA TRP A 358 0.34 6.62 15.68
C TRP A 358 0.19 8.12 15.95
N VAL A 359 -0.76 8.52 16.80
CA VAL A 359 -1.10 9.95 17.01
C VAL A 359 0.09 10.73 17.59
N GLN A 360 0.88 10.09 18.45
CA GLN A 360 2.08 10.69 19.05
C GLN A 360 3.21 10.90 18.02
N GLU A 361 3.23 10.13 16.94
CA GLU A 361 4.22 10.21 15.87
C GLU A 361 3.82 11.14 14.71
N GLU A 362 2.58 11.65 14.64
CA GLU A 362 2.12 12.48 13.52
C GLU A 362 3.02 13.70 13.27
N GLY A 363 3.55 14.34 14.33
CA GLY A 363 4.54 15.42 14.20
C GLY A 363 5.87 14.97 13.56
N LYS A 364 6.35 13.76 13.87
CA LYS A 364 7.56 13.20 13.24
C LYS A 364 7.32 12.80 11.79
N VAL A 365 6.12 12.29 11.48
CA VAL A 365 5.69 11.97 10.10
C VAL A 365 5.64 13.24 9.25
N ALA A 366 5.07 14.34 9.79
CA ALA A 366 5.03 15.62 9.11
C ALA A 366 6.43 16.21 8.87
N ALA A 367 7.27 16.27 9.92
CA ALA A 367 8.66 16.74 9.81
C ALA A 367 9.45 15.95 8.74
N PHE A 368 9.39 14.61 8.78
CA PHE A 368 10.10 13.79 7.80
C PHE A 368 9.59 13.99 6.34
N LYS A 369 8.30 14.27 6.13
CA LYS A 369 7.78 14.63 4.80
C LYS A 369 8.43 15.91 4.28
N GLU A 370 8.40 16.98 5.07
CA GLU A 370 8.91 18.31 4.70
C GLU A 370 10.44 18.37 4.62
N GLU A 371 11.17 17.59 5.42
CA GLU A 371 12.63 17.62 5.50
C GLU A 371 13.32 16.68 4.51
N HIS A 372 12.70 15.53 4.18
CA HIS A 372 13.36 14.48 3.40
C HIS A 372 12.60 14.02 2.15
N ILE A 373 11.26 13.97 2.17
CA ILE A 373 10.50 13.44 1.03
C ILE A 373 10.23 14.53 -0.01
N TYR A 374 9.56 15.62 0.37
CA TYR A 374 9.19 16.68 -0.57
C TYR A 374 10.40 17.41 -1.16
N PRO A 375 11.47 17.76 -0.42
CA PRO A 375 12.66 18.37 -1.02
C PRO A 375 13.35 17.44 -2.04
N THR A 376 13.38 16.12 -1.77
CA THR A 376 13.90 15.15 -2.74
C THR A 376 13.07 15.15 -4.03
N ILE A 377 11.73 15.14 -3.92
CA ILE A 377 10.85 15.13 -5.09
C ILE A 377 10.97 16.44 -5.88
N ILE A 378 10.83 17.58 -5.21
CA ILE A 378 10.88 18.93 -5.80
C ILE A 378 12.21 19.18 -6.49
N GLY A 379 13.34 18.92 -5.80
CA GLY A 379 14.68 19.08 -6.38
C GLY A 379 14.92 18.13 -7.56
N THR A 380 14.39 16.91 -7.52
CA THR A 380 14.50 15.97 -8.65
C THR A 380 13.67 16.41 -9.84
N GLU A 381 12.47 16.99 -9.64
CA GLU A 381 11.70 17.55 -10.75
C GLU A 381 12.34 18.82 -11.33
N ARG A 382 12.99 19.65 -10.49
CA ARG A 382 13.77 20.81 -10.92
C ARG A 382 15.01 20.41 -11.75
N ASP A 383 15.81 19.49 -11.22
CA ASP A 383 17.15 19.19 -11.75
C ASP A 383 17.14 18.09 -12.83
N GLU A 384 16.27 17.08 -12.70
CA GLU A 384 16.19 15.93 -13.62
C GLU A 384 14.94 15.97 -14.53
N ARG A 385 13.96 16.84 -14.24
CA ARG A 385 12.75 17.09 -15.07
C ARG A 385 11.94 15.81 -15.38
N SER A 386 11.83 14.93 -14.38
CA SER A 386 11.21 13.59 -14.47
C SER A 386 9.80 13.59 -15.06
N MET A 387 8.95 14.52 -14.61
CA MET A 387 7.59 14.70 -15.10
C MET A 387 7.59 15.18 -16.54
N ALA A 388 8.39 16.20 -16.89
CA ALA A 388 8.47 16.74 -18.25
C ALA A 388 8.94 15.68 -19.27
N GLN A 389 9.94 14.88 -18.90
CA GLN A 389 10.39 13.74 -19.71
C GLN A 389 9.27 12.71 -19.93
N TRP A 390 8.48 12.38 -18.90
CA TRP A 390 7.36 11.45 -19.05
C TRP A 390 6.19 12.05 -19.85
N LEU A 391 5.90 13.34 -19.68
CA LEU A 391 4.84 14.01 -20.45
C LEU A 391 5.11 13.97 -21.95
N SER A 392 6.38 14.01 -22.39
CA SER A 392 6.74 13.90 -23.79
C SER A 392 6.45 12.50 -24.39
N THR A 393 6.22 11.47 -23.56
CA THR A 393 5.82 10.13 -24.05
C THR A 393 4.31 9.96 -24.20
N LEU A 394 3.49 10.93 -23.77
CA LEU A 394 2.03 10.85 -23.91
C LEU A 394 1.51 10.66 -25.36
N PRO A 395 2.12 11.26 -26.41
CA PRO A 395 1.72 11.04 -27.80
C PRO A 395 1.83 9.59 -28.30
N VAL A 396 2.59 8.74 -27.62
CA VAL A 396 2.78 7.32 -28.00
C VAL A 396 1.53 6.48 -27.69
N HIS A 397 0.70 6.92 -26.75
CA HIS A 397 -0.50 6.18 -26.33
C HIS A 397 -1.67 6.39 -27.31
N ASN A 398 -2.19 5.29 -27.84
CA ASN A 398 -3.28 5.32 -28.82
C ASN A 398 -4.67 5.21 -28.14
N PHE A 399 -5.32 6.34 -27.92
CA PHE A 399 -6.67 6.41 -27.34
C PHE A 399 -7.81 6.24 -28.36
N SER A 400 -7.49 6.31 -29.66
CA SER A 400 -8.44 6.32 -30.79
C SER A 400 -8.71 4.93 -31.36
N ALA A 401 -7.71 4.05 -31.44
CA ALA A 401 -7.89 2.69 -31.96
C ALA A 401 -8.86 1.86 -31.09
N THR A 402 -8.85 2.06 -29.77
CA THR A 402 -9.81 1.45 -28.84
C THR A 402 -11.24 2.01 -28.99
N ALA A 403 -11.47 3.08 -29.76
CA ALA A 403 -12.83 3.57 -30.04
C ALA A 403 -13.43 2.98 -31.32
N LEU A 404 -12.59 2.58 -32.29
CA LEU A 404 -13.05 2.11 -33.60
C LEU A 404 -13.60 0.68 -33.60
N THR A 405 -13.22 -0.15 -32.62
CA THR A 405 -13.77 -1.52 -32.46
C THR A 405 -15.24 -1.56 -32.05
N ALA A 406 -15.79 -0.46 -31.53
CA ALA A 406 -17.20 -0.37 -31.11
C ALA A 406 -18.16 0.07 -32.24
N ALA A 407 -17.63 0.54 -33.39
CA ALA A 407 -18.43 1.13 -34.48
C ALA A 407 -18.42 0.30 -35.79
N GLY A 408 -17.87 -0.91 -35.75
CA GLY A 408 -17.39 -1.63 -36.94
C GLY A 408 -17.96 -3.02 -37.23
N THR A 409 -19.18 -3.36 -36.77
CA THR A 409 -19.83 -4.64 -37.14
C THR A 409 -21.31 -4.45 -37.46
N GLY A 410 -21.64 -4.20 -38.73
CA GLY A 410 -23.03 -3.87 -39.10
C GLY A 410 -23.40 -3.84 -40.58
N ALA A 411 -22.64 -4.47 -41.49
CA ALA A 411 -23.05 -4.62 -42.89
C ALA A 411 -22.42 -5.85 -43.56
N LYS A 412 -23.12 -7.00 -43.53
CA LYS A 412 -22.85 -8.11 -44.46
C LYS A 412 -23.59 -7.81 -45.76
N VAL A 413 -22.86 -7.58 -46.85
CA VAL A 413 -23.44 -7.61 -48.20
C VAL A 413 -23.71 -9.08 -48.57
N PRO A 414 -24.91 -9.44 -49.06
CA PRO A 414 -25.21 -10.80 -49.48
C PRO A 414 -24.65 -11.09 -50.87
N SER A 415 -23.95 -12.22 -51.02
CA SER A 415 -23.50 -12.75 -52.31
C SER A 415 -24.69 -13.29 -53.14
N PRO A 416 -24.73 -13.09 -54.47
CA PRO A 416 -25.76 -13.70 -55.32
C PRO A 416 -25.53 -15.22 -55.48
N LEU A 417 -26.63 -15.95 -55.66
CA LEU A 417 -26.63 -17.37 -56.06
C LEU A 417 -26.94 -17.50 -57.57
N GLY A 418 -26.35 -18.53 -58.19
CA GLY A 418 -26.58 -18.94 -59.58
C GLY A 418 -25.31 -18.82 -60.44
N GLY A 419 -24.91 -19.83 -61.22
CA GLY A 419 -25.43 -21.18 -61.34
C GLY A 419 -24.69 -21.94 -62.46
N SER A 420 -24.77 -23.29 -62.44
CA SER A 420 -24.49 -24.24 -63.53
C SER A 420 -23.50 -23.85 -64.64
N GLU A 421 -22.35 -24.53 -64.70
CA GLU A 421 -22.03 -25.50 -65.76
C GLU A 421 -20.81 -26.33 -65.32
N GLY A 422 -20.63 -27.52 -65.90
CA GLY A 422 -19.56 -28.44 -65.50
C GLY A 422 -18.72 -28.88 -66.69
N ASP A 423 -17.56 -29.46 -66.42
CA ASP A 423 -16.86 -30.42 -67.28
C ASP A 423 -15.62 -30.97 -66.55
N GLY A 424 -15.03 -32.03 -67.08
CA GLY A 424 -13.58 -32.26 -66.93
C GLY A 424 -13.15 -33.35 -65.97
N ASP A 425 -13.12 -34.56 -66.53
CA ASP A 425 -12.51 -35.82 -66.09
C ASP A 425 -11.03 -35.78 -65.61
N THR A 426 -10.61 -36.95 -65.10
CA THR A 426 -9.24 -37.54 -65.02
C THR A 426 -8.23 -37.21 -63.90
N ASP A 427 -7.69 -38.33 -63.38
CA ASP A 427 -6.49 -38.65 -62.58
C ASP A 427 -6.29 -38.10 -61.13
#